data_AF-A0A973Q5L8-F1
#
_entry.id   AF-A0A973Q5L8-F1
#
_cell.length_a   1.000
_cell.length_b   1.000
_cell.length_c   1.000
_cell.angle_alpha   90.00
_cell.angle_beta   90.00
_cell.angle_gamma   90.00
#
_symmetry.space_group_name_H-M   'P 1'
#
loop_
_entity.id
_entity.type
_entity.pdbx_description
1 polymer ?
#
loop_
_entity_poly.entity_id
_entity_poly.type
_entity_poly.pdbx_seq_one_letter_code
_entity_poly.pdbx_strand_id
1 'polypeptide(L)' 'MSAEFPYNMIEGQGQFDPVRVSVNVQSEYTQIDEAGLANAIGQWLVDNSDYVTSYTAERHEQLFPVTPIAPPAG' A
#
# COMPACT_ATOMS: atom_id res chain seq x y z
N MET A 1 -23.35 -1.32 8.30
CA MET A 1 -23.23 -2.10 7.05
C MET A 1 -22.19 -1.40 6.20
N SER A 2 -20.91 -1.68 6.45
CA SER A 2 -19.84 -1.18 5.60
C SER A 2 -19.81 -2.10 4.41
N ALA A 3 -20.05 -1.60 3.19
CA ALA A 3 -19.63 -2.34 2.01
C ALA A 3 -18.12 -2.54 2.20
N GLU A 4 -17.69 -3.77 2.52
CA GLU A 4 -16.27 -4.12 2.58
C GLU A 4 -15.78 -4.11 1.13
N PHE A 5 -15.43 -2.92 0.66
CA PHE A 5 -14.62 -2.78 -0.56
C PHE A 5 -13.37 -3.64 -0.38
N PRO A 6 -12.84 -4.27 -1.44
CA PRO A 6 -11.56 -4.96 -1.32
C PRO A 6 -10.49 -3.97 -0.85
N TYR A 7 -9.55 -4.44 -0.05
CA TYR A 7 -8.46 -3.61 0.45
C TYR A 7 -7.10 -4.07 -0.09
N ASN A 8 -6.19 -3.11 -0.22
CA ASN A 8 -4.76 -3.34 -0.31
C ASN A 8 -4.16 -3.17 1.08
N MET A 9 -3.52 -4.21 1.61
CA MET A 9 -2.64 -4.08 2.75
C MET A 9 -1.23 -3.78 2.24
N ILE A 10 -0.74 -2.59 2.58
CA ILE A 10 0.63 -2.19 2.31
C ILE A 10 1.41 -2.27 3.61
N GLU A 11 2.42 -3.14 3.61
CA GLU A 11 3.42 -3.26 4.66
C GLU A 11 4.73 -2.69 4.12
N GLY A 12 5.46 -1.91 4.93
CA GLY A 12 6.78 -1.45 4.49
C GLY A 12 7.83 -1.44 5.58
N GLN A 13 9.08 -1.55 5.11
CA GLN A 13 10.29 -1.50 5.91
C GLN A 13 11.28 -0.47 5.36
N GLY A 14 11.66 0.53 6.17
CA GLY A 14 12.69 1.53 5.90
C GLY A 14 14.06 1.09 6.43
N GLN A 15 15.10 1.33 5.64
CA GLN A 15 16.50 1.21 6.03
C GLN A 15 17.15 2.59 5.89
N PHE A 16 17.75 3.09 6.97
CA PHE A 16 18.49 4.34 6.96
C PHE A 16 19.96 4.05 6.61
N ASP A 17 20.45 4.67 5.54
CA ASP A 17 21.82 4.58 5.00
C ASP A 17 22.16 3.35 4.11
N PRO A 18 21.96 3.45 2.78
CA PRO A 18 21.19 4.51 2.09
C PRO A 18 19.70 4.37 2.41
N VAL A 19 18.94 5.47 2.32
CA VAL A 19 17.48 5.42 2.51
C VAL A 19 16.87 4.48 1.47
N ARG A 20 16.38 3.34 1.93
CA ARG A 20 15.68 2.35 1.10
C ARG A 20 14.37 1.99 1.78
N VAL A 21 13.32 1.85 0.99
CA VAL A 21 12.03 1.37 1.46
C VAL A 21 11.65 0.15 0.66
N SER A 22 11.46 -0.96 1.37
CA SER A 22 10.84 -2.16 0.82
C SER A 22 9.37 -2.12 1.17
N VAL A 23 8.49 -2.18 0.18
CA VAL A 23 7.04 -2.27 0.37
C VAL A 23 6.52 -3.59 -0.18
N ASN A 24 5.74 -4.28 0.64
CA ASN A 24 5.01 -5.48 0.27
C ASN A 24 3.51 -5.12 0.19
N VAL A 25 2.89 -5.48 -0.93
CA VAL A 25 1.47 -5.22 -1.17
C VAL A 25 0.74 -6.56 -1.22
N GLN A 26 -0.29 -6.69 -0.40
CA GLN A 26 -1.23 -7.80 -0.44
C GLN A 26 -2.60 -7.27 -0.81
N SER A 27 -3.23 -7.90 -1.79
CA SER A 27 -4.50 -7.45 -2.36
C SER A 27 -5.53 -8.57 -2.29
N GLU A 28 -6.73 -8.26 -1.83
CA GLU A 28 -7.82 -9.23 -1.80
C GLU A 28 -8.33 -9.50 -3.23
N TYR A 29 -8.07 -10.71 -3.76
CA TYR A 29 -8.64 -11.38 -4.94
C TYR A 29 -9.43 -10.51 -5.94
N THR A 30 -8.85 -9.42 -6.42
CA THR A 30 -9.49 -8.51 -7.38
C THR A 30 -8.46 -7.94 -8.33
N GLN A 31 -8.85 -7.74 -9.59
CA GLN A 31 -8.02 -6.99 -10.53
C GLN A 31 -8.03 -5.52 -10.11
N ILE A 32 -6.84 -4.99 -9.90
CA ILE A 32 -6.63 -3.62 -9.41
C ILE A 32 -6.02 -2.80 -10.53
N ASP A 33 -6.45 -1.55 -10.62
CA ASP A 33 -5.83 -0.57 -11.51
C ASP A 33 -4.41 -0.26 -11.01
N GLU A 34 -3.42 -0.39 -11.91
CA GLU A 34 -2.02 -0.09 -11.62
C GLU A 34 -1.86 1.35 -11.11
N ALA A 35 -2.65 2.30 -11.64
CA ALA A 35 -2.62 3.69 -11.18
C ALA A 35 -3.18 3.82 -9.75
N GLY A 36 -4.24 3.07 -9.42
CA GLY A 36 -4.79 3.01 -8.07
C GLY A 36 -3.79 2.41 -7.06
N LEU A 37 -3.08 1.35 -7.46
CA LEU A 37 -2.04 0.74 -6.63
C LEU A 37 -0.86 1.69 -6.40
N ALA A 38 -0.37 2.34 -7.46
CA ALA A 38 0.73 3.31 -7.35
C ALA A 38 0.37 4.47 -6.41
N ASN A 39 -0.88 4.97 -6.48
CA ASN A 39 -1.37 6.01 -5.57
C ASN A 39 -1.42 5.53 -4.12
N ALA A 40 -1.86 4.29 -3.86
CA ALA A 40 -1.88 3.74 -2.50
C ALA A 40 -0.46 3.61 -1.90
N ILE A 41 0.50 3.14 -2.69
CA ILE A 41 1.92 3.08 -2.28
C ILE A 41 2.46 4.49 -2.00
N GLY A 42 2.16 5.45 -2.87
CA GLY A 42 2.57 6.85 -2.69
C GLY A 42 2.00 7.45 -1.41
N GLN A 43 0.71 7.23 -1.13
CA GLN A 43 0.07 7.69 0.10
C GLN A 43 0.68 7.03 1.33
N TRP A 44 0.95 5.72 1.29
CA TRP A 44 1.63 5.02 2.37
C TRP A 44 3.00 5.63 2.69
N LEU A 45 3.80 5.97 1.67
CA LEU A 45 5.11 6.60 1.86
C LEU A 45 5.00 7.99 2.49
N VAL A 46 3.96 8.77 2.15
CA VAL A 46 3.72 10.10 2.74
C VAL A 46 3.29 9.97 4.20
N ASP A 47 2.31 9.12 4.48
CA ASP A 47 1.75 8.89 5.82
C ASP A 47 2.80 8.32 6.78
N ASN A 48 3.76 7.56 6.26
CA ASN A 48 4.82 6.90 7.02
C ASN A 48 6.22 7.49 6.71
N SER A 49 6.28 8.76 6.30
CA SER A 49 7.55 9.42 5.92
C SER A 49 8.55 9.53 7.08
N ASP A 50 8.06 9.84 8.28
CA ASP A 50 8.86 9.84 9.51
C ASP A 50 9.47 8.46 9.80
N TYR A 51 8.71 7.42 9.49
CA TYR A 51 9.16 6.04 9.64
C TYR A 51 10.24 5.69 8.62
N VAL A 52 9.97 5.94 7.34
CA VAL A 52 10.87 5.65 6.21
C VAL A 52 12.24 6.30 6.38
N THR A 53 12.29 7.45 7.04
CA THR A 53 13.52 8.23 7.28
C THR A 53 14.09 8.04 8.69
N SER A 54 13.52 7.16 9.50
CA SER A 54 14.01 6.86 10.85
C SER A 54 15.17 5.87 10.85
N TYR A 55 16.06 6.03 11.82
CA TYR A 55 17.17 5.12 12.11
C TYR A 55 16.73 3.81 12.80
N THR A 56 15.47 3.71 13.26
CA THR A 56 14.99 2.58 14.08
C THR A 56 14.20 1.51 13.33
N ALA A 57 13.96 1.66 12.02
CA ALA A 57 13.40 0.63 11.13
C ALA A 57 12.27 -0.25 11.75
N GLU A 58 11.13 0.34 12.10
CA GLU A 58 9.94 -0.32 12.65
C GLU A 58 8.93 -0.76 11.55
N ARG A 59 8.29 -1.93 11.63
CA ARG A 59 7.33 -2.34 10.58
C ARG A 59 6.02 -1.55 10.68
N HIS A 60 5.52 -1.04 9.55
CA HIS A 60 4.22 -0.35 9.47
C HIS A 60 3.29 -1.00 8.46
N GLU A 61 2.02 -1.13 8.84
CA GLU A 61 0.94 -1.71 8.03
C GLU A 61 -0.22 -0.72 7.90
N GLN A 62 -0.78 -0.59 6.70
CA GLN A 62 -1.95 0.26 6.46
C GLN A 62 -2.83 -0.35 5.37
N LEU A 63 -4.15 -0.19 5.55
CA LEU A 63 -5.14 -0.63 4.59
C LEU A 63 -5.57 0.53 3.70
N PHE A 64 -5.61 0.29 2.40
CA PHE A 64 -6.12 1.24 1.41
C PHE A 64 -7.35 0.64 0.72
N PRO A 65 -8.46 1.39 0.64
CA PRO A 65 -9.62 0.92 -0.10
C PRO A 65 -9.29 0.81 -1.59
N VAL A 66 -9.78 -0.25 -2.22
CA VAL A 66 -9.60 -0.50 -3.66
C VAL A 66 -10.92 -0.29 -4.38
N THR A 67 -10.85 0.40 -5.51
CA THR A 67 -11.93 0.36 -6.50
C THR A 67 -11.65 -0.82 -7.44
N PRO A 68 -12.45 -1.90 -7.40
CA PRO A 68 -12.23 -3.03 -8.29
C PRO A 68 -12.37 -2.60 -9.76
N ILE A 69 -11.52 -3.14 -10.64
CA ILE A 69 -11.77 -3.03 -12.08
C ILE A 69 -12.99 -3.92 -12.38
N ALA A 70 -13.99 -3.36 -13.07
CA ALA A 70 -15.11 -4.16 -13.56
C ALA A 70 -14.58 -5.31 -14.42
N PRO A 71 -15.05 -6.56 -14.22
CA PRO A 71 -14.62 -7.67 -15.04
C PRO A 71 -14.87 -7.35 -16.53
N PRO A 72 -14.01 -7.84 -17.45
CA PRO A 72 -14.21 -7.61 -18.88
C PRO A 72 -15.62 -8.08 -19.28
N ALA A 73 -16.32 -7.28 -20.07
CA ALA A 73 -17.60 -7.67 -20.65
C ALA A 73 -17.37 -8.91 -21.52
N GLY A 74 -17.88 -10.06 -21.06
CA GLY A 74 -17.83 -11.33 -21.79
C GLY A 74 -18.71 -11.35 -23.03
#